data_AF-A0A6A6CI27-F1
#
_entry.id   AF-A0A6A6CI27-F1
#
_cell.length_a   1.000
_cell.length_b   1.000
_cell.length_c   1.000
_cell.angle_alpha   90.00
_cell.angle_beta   90.00
_cell.angle_gamma   90.00
#
_symmetry.space_group_name_H-M   'P 1'
#
loop_
_entity.id
_entity.type
_entity.pdbx_description
1 polymer ?
#
loop_
_entity_poly.entity_id
_entity_poly.type
_entity_poly.pdbx_seq_one_letter_code
_entity_poly.pdbx_strand_id
1 'polypeptide(L)'
;MPPPHLPNEIWLTIITHITNPRNTWLSLRPVNRQTQACVEKYFAETLLPQLKASLPMIMPSYDARNPIRGSATFRYCKAQTQVKGMNEDVVFELDDAGPQFYRENFLGRWKGLRDVDRGWLRESVVWEVGLGERVVSMRMKGVRALREGVEEEEARMRFEWKGTLTAFLR
;
A
#
# COMPACT_ATOMS: atom_id res chain seq x y z
N MET A 1 8.92 11.18 -40.05
CA MET A 1 8.51 9.82 -39.64
C MET A 1 8.38 9.82 -38.13
N PRO A 2 7.28 9.32 -37.54
CA PRO A 2 7.24 9.09 -36.10
C PRO A 2 8.37 8.09 -35.74
N PRO A 3 9.03 8.26 -34.58
CA PRO A 3 10.06 7.32 -34.15
C PRO A 3 9.48 5.90 -34.05
N PRO A 4 10.25 4.85 -34.36
CA PRO A 4 9.78 3.48 -34.24
C PRO A 4 9.38 3.20 -32.79
N HIS A 5 8.08 2.98 -32.58
CA HIS A 5 7.55 2.59 -31.28
C HIS A 5 7.83 1.11 -31.05
N LEU A 6 8.70 0.80 -30.09
CA LEU A 6 8.86 -0.58 -29.62
C LEU A 6 7.51 -1.10 -29.08
N PRO A 7 7.16 -2.37 -29.31
CA PRO A 7 5.98 -2.99 -28.71
C PRO A 7 6.02 -2.96 -27.17
N ASN A 8 4.85 -3.02 -26.53
CA ASN A 8 4.74 -2.96 -25.07
C ASN A 8 5.43 -4.15 -24.39
N GLU A 9 5.45 -5.31 -25.04
CA GLU A 9 6.08 -6.54 -24.57
C GLU A 9 7.60 -6.36 -24.43
N ILE A 10 8.22 -5.68 -25.40
CA ILE A 10 9.64 -5.36 -25.37
C ILE A 10 9.93 -4.34 -24.26
N TRP A 11 9.08 -3.32 -24.12
CA TRP A 11 9.22 -2.35 -23.02
C TRP A 11 9.12 -2.98 -21.64
N LEU A 12 8.15 -3.87 -21.42
CA LEU A 12 8.02 -4.60 -20.16
C LEU A 12 9.26 -5.45 -19.88
N THR A 13 9.80 -6.11 -20.90
CA THR A 13 11.05 -6.88 -20.79
C THR A 13 12.22 -5.97 -20.40
N ILE A 14 12.38 -4.83 -21.05
CA ILE A 14 13.42 -3.84 -20.71
C ILE A 14 13.28 -3.37 -19.25
N ILE A 15 12.05 -3.05 -18.82
CA ILE A 15 11.77 -2.57 -17.46
C ILE A 15 12.17 -3.61 -16.41
N THR A 16 11.92 -4.90 -16.66
CA THR A 16 12.28 -5.98 -15.71
C THR A 16 13.79 -6.11 -15.48
N HIS A 17 14.61 -5.66 -16.43
CA HIS A 17 16.07 -5.68 -16.31
C HIS A 17 16.64 -4.44 -15.61
N ILE A 18 15.84 -3.41 -15.34
CA ILE A 18 16.31 -2.23 -14.62
C ILE A 18 16.31 -2.53 -13.12
N THR A 19 17.51 -2.69 -12.56
CA THR A 19 17.72 -3.13 -11.16
C THR A 19 17.16 -2.15 -10.12
N ASN A 20 17.00 -0.87 -10.46
CA ASN A 20 16.55 0.16 -9.51
C ASN A 20 15.10 0.59 -9.81
N PRO A 21 14.11 0.18 -8.99
CA PRO A 21 12.71 0.59 -9.12
C PRO A 21 12.51 2.11 -9.11
N ARG A 22 13.36 2.84 -8.38
CA ARG A 22 13.30 4.31 -8.31
C ARG A 22 13.46 4.95 -9.69
N ASN A 23 14.43 4.48 -10.48
CA ASN A 23 14.70 5.04 -11.80
C ASN A 23 13.55 4.76 -12.77
N THR A 24 12.98 3.55 -12.72
CA THR A 24 11.81 3.23 -13.54
C THR A 24 10.60 4.09 -13.18
N TRP A 25 10.35 4.32 -11.89
CA TRP A 25 9.16 5.05 -11.44
C TRP A 25 9.28 6.58 -11.57
N LEU A 26 10.44 7.15 -11.22
CA LEU A 26 10.62 8.61 -11.18
C LEU A 26 11.17 9.17 -12.49
N SER A 27 11.94 8.39 -13.25
CA SER A 27 12.61 8.87 -14.48
C SER A 27 11.94 8.35 -15.75
N LEU A 28 11.67 7.03 -15.85
CA LEU A 28 11.13 6.43 -17.08
C LEU A 28 9.61 6.63 -17.24
N ARG A 29 8.86 6.53 -16.14
CA ARG A 29 7.40 6.71 -16.10
C ARG A 29 6.92 8.04 -16.73
N PRO A 30 7.50 9.22 -16.44
CA PRO A 30 7.01 10.49 -16.99
C PRO A 30 7.43 10.76 -18.45
N VAL A 31 8.24 9.91 -19.09
CA VAL A 31 8.79 10.17 -20.44
C VAL A 31 7.69 10.26 -21.50
N ASN A 32 6.80 9.27 -21.55
CA ASN A 32 5.67 9.25 -22.46
C ASN A 32 4.54 8.35 -21.93
N ARG A 33 3.36 8.41 -22.57
CA ARG A 33 2.19 7.62 -22.13
C ARG A 33 2.38 6.11 -22.23
N GLN A 34 3.17 5.64 -23.20
CA GLN A 34 3.43 4.21 -23.40
C GLN A 34 4.31 3.65 -22.28
N THR A 35 5.42 4.34 -21.96
CA THR A 35 6.32 3.97 -20.87
C THR A 35 5.62 4.12 -19.53
N GLN A 36 4.79 5.15 -19.36
CA GLN A 36 3.95 5.30 -18.18
C GLN A 36 3.08 4.05 -17.96
N ALA A 37 2.33 3.61 -18.98
CA ALA A 37 1.46 2.45 -18.87
C ALA A 37 2.25 1.15 -18.61
N CYS A 38 3.40 0.96 -19.27
CA CYS A 38 4.24 -0.21 -19.06
C CYS A 38 4.84 -0.25 -17.65
N VAL A 39 5.35 0.88 -17.15
CA VAL A 39 5.89 0.98 -15.79
C VAL A 39 4.78 0.76 -14.77
N GLU A 40 3.63 1.42 -14.92
CA GLU A 40 2.50 1.24 -13.99
C GLU A 40 2.03 -0.21 -13.95
N LYS A 41 1.96 -0.89 -15.10
CA LYS A 41 1.64 -2.32 -15.19
C LYS A 41 2.67 -3.18 -14.45
N TYR A 42 3.97 -2.99 -14.73
CA TYR A 42 5.05 -3.72 -14.07
C TYR A 42 5.00 -3.57 -12.54
N PHE A 43 4.82 -2.34 -12.05
CA PHE A 43 4.71 -2.07 -10.62
C PHE A 43 3.48 -2.73 -10.00
N ALA A 44 2.33 -2.65 -10.69
CA ALA A 44 1.10 -3.23 -10.20
C ALA A 44 1.17 -4.76 -10.10
N GLU A 45 1.81 -5.41 -11.07
CA GLU A 45 1.90 -6.88 -11.14
C GLU A 45 3.05 -7.45 -10.30
N THR A 46 4.15 -6.71 -10.16
CA THR A 46 5.40 -7.24 -9.57
C THR A 46 5.71 -6.65 -8.20
N LEU A 47 5.57 -5.34 -8.02
CA LEU A 47 6.06 -4.65 -6.82
C LEU A 47 4.96 -4.44 -5.76
N LEU A 48 3.73 -4.09 -6.16
CA LEU A 48 2.63 -3.95 -5.21
C LEU A 48 2.39 -5.21 -4.36
N PRO A 49 2.44 -6.44 -4.92
CA PRO A 49 2.28 -7.65 -4.11
C PRO A 49 3.36 -7.85 -3.05
N GLN A 50 4.53 -7.23 -3.22
CA GLN A 50 5.65 -7.30 -2.29
C GLN A 50 5.62 -6.21 -1.22
N LEU A 51 4.78 -5.20 -1.39
CA LEU A 51 4.67 -4.08 -0.46
C LEU A 51 4.02 -4.55 0.84
N LYS A 52 4.59 -4.13 1.97
CA LYS A 52 4.00 -4.28 3.30
C LYS A 52 3.73 -2.91 3.87
N ALA A 53 2.55 -2.73 4.46
CA ALA A 53 2.20 -1.48 5.13
C ALA A 53 1.88 -1.79 6.59
N SER A 54 2.69 -1.27 7.51
CA SER A 54 2.53 -1.46 8.94
C SER A 54 2.08 -0.17 9.59
N LEU A 55 1.02 -0.24 10.39
CA LEU A 55 0.53 0.84 11.23
C LEU A 55 1.09 0.66 12.64
N PRO A 56 2.01 1.52 13.11
CA PRO A 56 2.46 1.50 14.49
C PRO A 56 1.30 1.86 15.44
N MET A 57 1.19 1.14 16.56
CA MET A 57 0.11 1.31 17.52
C MET A 57 0.65 1.43 18.94
N ILE A 58 0.00 2.26 19.72
CA ILE A 58 0.19 2.32 21.17
C ILE A 58 -1.03 1.70 21.82
N MET A 59 -0.81 0.61 22.53
CA MET A 59 -1.86 -0.13 23.21
C MET A 59 -2.12 0.49 24.59
N PRO A 60 -3.37 0.49 25.07
CA PRO A 60 -3.67 0.94 26.42
C PRO A 60 -3.00 -0.01 27.42
N SER A 61 -2.03 0.50 28.19
CA SER A 61 -1.38 -0.19 29.30
C SER A 61 -1.86 0.37 30.63
N TYR A 62 -1.94 -0.50 31.66
CA TYR A 62 -2.21 -0.07 33.04
C TYR A 62 -1.08 0.82 33.59
N ASP A 63 0.15 0.65 33.08
CA ASP A 63 1.28 1.51 33.39
C ASP A 63 1.49 2.53 32.27
N ALA A 64 1.13 3.78 32.53
CA ALA A 64 1.32 4.90 31.59
C ALA A 64 2.80 5.22 31.32
N ARG A 65 3.73 4.76 32.17
CA ARG A 65 5.18 4.97 31.98
C ARG A 65 5.79 3.97 31.01
N ASN A 66 5.14 2.83 30.81
CA ASN A 66 5.58 1.75 29.92
C ASN A 66 4.48 1.39 28.91
N PRO A 67 4.24 2.25 27.90
CA PRO A 67 3.25 1.96 26.87
C PRO A 67 3.66 0.72 26.07
N ILE A 68 2.73 -0.23 25.95
CA ILE A 68 2.94 -1.41 25.10
C ILE A 68 2.83 -0.95 23.65
N ARG A 69 3.93 -1.14 22.90
CA ARG A 69 3.98 -0.83 21.47
C ARG A 69 3.62 -2.07 20.67
N GLY A 70 2.88 -1.85 19.59
CA GLY A 70 2.48 -2.88 18.66
C GLY A 70 2.48 -2.37 17.22
N SER A 71 2.17 -3.24 16.29
CA SER A 71 1.99 -2.88 14.88
C SER A 71 0.93 -3.76 14.23
N ALA A 72 0.15 -3.16 13.34
CA ALA A 72 -0.79 -3.87 12.48
C ALA A 72 -0.23 -3.86 11.07
N THR A 73 0.20 -5.03 10.59
CA THR A 73 0.83 -5.22 9.28
C THR A 73 -0.21 -5.68 8.29
N PHE A 74 -0.27 -4.99 7.16
CA PHE A 74 -1.18 -5.28 6.06
C PHE A 74 -0.41 -5.70 4.81
N ARG A 75 -0.97 -6.64 4.06
CA ARG A 75 -0.41 -7.16 2.80
C ARG A 75 -1.40 -7.02 1.65
N TYR A 76 -0.87 -7.01 0.44
CA TYR A 76 -1.63 -6.88 -0.79
C TYR A 76 -2.68 -8.00 -0.98
N CYS A 77 -3.94 -7.62 -1.19
CA CYS A 77 -5.05 -8.53 -1.46
C CYS A 77 -5.41 -8.49 -2.95
N LYS A 78 -4.97 -9.51 -3.71
CA LYS A 78 -5.20 -9.57 -5.17
C LYS A 78 -6.67 -9.74 -5.54
N ALA A 79 -7.43 -10.50 -4.75
CA ALA A 79 -8.82 -10.89 -5.05
C ALA A 79 -9.78 -9.69 -5.16
N GLN A 80 -9.50 -8.61 -4.42
CA GLN A 80 -10.36 -7.43 -4.35
C GLN A 80 -9.72 -6.18 -4.96
N THR A 81 -8.49 -6.29 -5.44
CA THR A 81 -7.82 -5.17 -6.11
C THR A 81 -8.26 -5.13 -7.58
N GLN A 82 -9.17 -4.22 -7.92
CA GLN A 82 -9.50 -3.91 -9.31
C GLN A 82 -8.59 -2.79 -9.84
N VAL A 83 -7.55 -3.16 -10.60
CA VAL A 83 -6.67 -2.20 -11.29
C VAL A 83 -7.28 -1.73 -12.64
N LYS A 84 -8.58 -1.98 -12.89
CA LYS A 84 -9.21 -1.60 -14.16
C LYS A 84 -9.71 -0.17 -14.16
N GLY A 85 -9.22 0.62 -15.12
CA GLY A 85 -9.96 1.68 -15.79
C GLY A 85 -9.97 3.05 -15.13
N MET A 86 -10.07 3.17 -13.80
CA MET A 86 -10.19 4.51 -13.17
C MET A 86 -9.85 4.60 -11.68
N ASN A 87 -9.71 3.50 -10.94
CA ASN A 87 -9.38 3.56 -9.52
C ASN A 87 -7.90 3.22 -9.30
N GLU A 88 -7.15 4.24 -8.89
CA GLU A 88 -5.75 4.14 -8.45
C GLU A 88 -5.64 3.56 -7.03
N ASP A 89 -6.67 2.84 -6.58
CA ASP A 89 -6.78 2.29 -5.25
C ASP A 89 -6.38 0.82 -5.26
N VAL A 90 -5.61 0.41 -4.26
CA VAL A 90 -5.25 -1.00 -4.01
C VAL A 90 -5.77 -1.43 -2.66
N VAL A 91 -6.15 -2.70 -2.54
CA VAL A 91 -6.69 -3.26 -1.30
C VAL A 91 -5.63 -4.09 -0.60
N PHE A 92 -5.46 -3.82 0.68
CA PHE A 92 -4.58 -4.55 1.57
C PHE A 92 -5.40 -5.14 2.71
N GLU A 93 -5.05 -6.35 3.12
CA GLU A 93 -5.67 -7.07 4.23
C GLU A 93 -4.70 -7.22 5.39
N LEU A 94 -5.24 -7.26 6.60
CA LEU A 94 -4.47 -7.46 7.82
C LEU A 94 -3.87 -8.85 7.80
N ASP A 95 -2.55 -8.90 7.83
CA ASP A 95 -1.77 -10.13 7.87
C ASP A 95 -1.38 -10.47 9.30
N ASP A 96 -0.94 -9.47 10.07
CA ASP A 96 -0.52 -9.66 11.44
C ASP A 96 -0.83 -8.42 12.30
N ALA A 97 -1.13 -8.64 13.58
CA ALA A 97 -1.32 -7.58 14.57
C ALA A 97 -0.59 -7.96 15.85
N GLY A 98 0.62 -7.44 16.01
CA GLY A 98 1.47 -7.68 17.16
C GLY A 98 1.27 -6.61 18.24
N PRO A 99 1.25 -6.97 19.54
CA PRO A 99 1.23 -8.33 20.08
C PRO A 99 -0.13 -9.04 19.87
N GLN A 100 -0.11 -10.35 19.61
CA GLN A 100 -1.30 -11.15 19.24
C GLN A 100 -2.48 -11.00 20.22
N PHE A 101 -2.20 -10.92 21.52
CA PHE A 101 -3.20 -10.75 22.58
C PHE A 101 -4.05 -9.47 22.39
N TYR A 102 -3.53 -8.49 21.65
CA TYR A 102 -4.19 -7.22 21.38
C TYR A 102 -4.86 -7.15 20.01
N ARG A 103 -4.82 -8.23 19.22
CA ARG A 103 -5.46 -8.30 17.90
C ARG A 103 -6.96 -7.98 17.97
N GLU A 104 -7.68 -8.53 18.94
CA GLU A 104 -9.11 -8.26 19.13
C GLU A 104 -9.39 -6.77 19.43
N ASN A 105 -8.57 -6.17 20.29
CA ASN A 105 -8.67 -4.74 20.61
C ASN A 105 -8.43 -3.87 19.38
N PHE A 106 -7.44 -4.24 18.55
CA PHE A 106 -7.20 -3.58 17.28
C PHE A 106 -8.40 -3.72 16.33
N LEU A 107 -8.91 -4.93 16.12
CA LEU A 107 -10.04 -5.19 15.23
C LEU A 107 -11.30 -4.46 15.69
N GLY A 108 -11.55 -4.38 17.00
CA GLY A 108 -12.64 -3.60 17.57
C GLY A 108 -12.51 -2.10 17.26
N ARG A 109 -11.32 -1.52 17.44
CA ARG A 109 -11.05 -0.12 17.06
C ARG A 109 -11.14 0.09 15.55
N TRP A 110 -10.66 -0.86 14.76
CA TRP A 110 -10.74 -0.82 13.30
C TRP A 110 -12.18 -0.89 12.82
N LYS A 111 -13.05 -1.71 13.46
CA LYS A 111 -14.50 -1.74 13.25
C LYS A 111 -15.13 -0.38 13.52
N GLY A 112 -14.87 0.21 14.69
CA GLY A 112 -15.36 1.55 15.01
C GLY A 112 -14.91 2.60 14.00
N LEU A 113 -13.68 2.53 13.51
CA LEU A 113 -13.17 3.48 12.51
C LEU A 113 -13.84 3.30 11.15
N ARG A 114 -14.18 2.07 10.73
CA ARG A 114 -14.95 1.81 9.49
C ARG A 114 -16.31 2.50 9.50
N ASP A 115 -16.95 2.55 10.66
CA ASP A 115 -18.30 3.12 10.81
C ASP A 115 -18.30 4.65 10.91
N VAL A 116 -17.14 5.26 11.15
CA VAL A 116 -16.95 6.72 11.25
C VAL A 116 -16.32 7.27 9.98
N ASP A 117 -16.84 8.41 9.49
CA ASP A 117 -16.27 9.15 8.35
C ASP A 117 -15.95 8.28 7.13
N ARG A 118 -16.85 7.34 6.79
CA ARG A 118 -16.68 6.39 5.68
C ARG A 118 -15.36 5.59 5.73
N GLY A 119 -14.80 5.40 6.91
CA GLY A 119 -13.55 4.69 7.14
C GLY A 119 -12.30 5.49 6.78
N TRP A 120 -12.36 6.81 6.58
CA TRP A 120 -11.18 7.61 6.27
C TRP A 120 -10.20 7.65 7.46
N LEU A 121 -8.93 7.37 7.17
CA LEU A 121 -7.87 7.59 8.14
C LEU A 121 -7.31 9.00 7.99
N ARG A 122 -6.97 9.63 9.12
CA ARG A 122 -6.40 10.98 9.13
C ARG A 122 -5.10 11.01 8.33
N GLU A 123 -4.89 12.07 7.55
CA GLU A 123 -3.65 12.27 6.79
C GLU A 123 -2.39 12.40 7.67
N SER A 124 -2.57 12.65 8.98
CA SER A 124 -1.49 12.68 9.96
C SER A 124 -0.98 11.29 10.36
N VAL A 125 -1.68 10.21 9.98
CA VAL A 125 -1.29 8.84 10.35
C VAL A 125 -0.01 8.48 9.60
N VAL A 126 1.01 8.10 10.37
CA VAL A 126 2.30 7.66 9.84
C VAL A 126 2.33 6.14 9.79
N TRP A 127 2.79 5.63 8.65
CA TRP A 127 2.90 4.22 8.33
C TRP A 127 4.36 3.84 8.13
N GLU A 128 4.71 2.62 8.50
CA GLU A 128 5.96 1.98 8.08
C GLU A 128 5.69 1.18 6.82
N VAL A 129 6.15 1.69 5.67
CA VAL A 129 5.97 1.03 4.37
C VAL A 129 7.27 0.32 4.00
N GLY A 130 7.18 -0.98 3.72
CA GLY A 130 8.30 -1.84 3.38
C GLY A 130 8.22 -2.39 1.96
N LEU A 131 9.36 -2.40 1.27
CA LEU A 131 9.56 -3.08 -0.02
C LEU A 131 10.98 -3.67 -0.07
N GLY A 132 11.08 -5.00 -0.05
CA GLY A 132 12.36 -5.70 0.10
C GLY A 132 13.04 -5.32 1.43
N GLU A 133 14.30 -4.90 1.37
CA GLU A 133 15.07 -4.46 2.55
C GLU A 133 14.81 -3.00 2.93
N ARG A 134 14.09 -2.23 2.11
CA ARG A 134 13.84 -0.81 2.37
C ARG A 134 12.54 -0.64 3.14
N VAL A 135 12.62 0.02 4.30
CA VAL A 135 11.47 0.45 5.11
C VAL A 135 11.50 1.97 5.27
N VAL A 136 10.37 2.63 5.03
CA VAL A 136 10.23 4.09 5.12
C VAL A 136 9.03 4.43 5.98
N SER A 137 9.23 5.32 6.97
CA SER A 137 8.16 5.91 7.74
C SER A 137 7.56 7.09 6.98
N MET A 138 6.29 6.98 6.56
CA MET A 138 5.66 7.96 5.66
C MET A 138 4.14 8.03 5.82
N ARG A 139 3.53 9.08 5.25
CA ARG A 139 2.07 9.20 5.14
C ARG A 139 1.62 8.58 3.83
N MET A 140 0.74 7.59 3.92
CA MET A 140 0.12 6.97 2.75
C MET A 140 -1.06 7.84 2.29
N LYS A 141 -1.32 7.86 0.97
CA LYS A 141 -2.37 8.70 0.39
C LYS A 141 -3.70 7.96 0.31
N GLY A 142 -4.79 8.65 0.61
CA GLY A 142 -6.13 8.12 0.33
C GLY A 142 -6.53 6.93 1.20
N VAL A 143 -5.91 6.73 2.36
CA VAL A 143 -6.12 5.51 3.16
C VAL A 143 -7.53 5.46 3.74
N ARG A 144 -8.24 4.36 3.49
CA ARG A 144 -9.57 4.10 4.06
C ARG A 144 -9.71 2.65 4.52
N ALA A 145 -10.27 2.46 5.70
CA ALA A 145 -10.71 1.16 6.17
C ALA A 145 -11.95 0.70 5.37
N LEU A 146 -11.97 -0.56 4.97
CA LEU A 146 -13.06 -1.13 4.14
C LEU A 146 -14.07 -1.92 4.96
N ARG A 147 -15.35 -1.75 4.62
CA ARG A 147 -16.49 -2.46 5.22
C ARG A 147 -16.95 -3.67 4.40
N GLU A 148 -16.93 -3.57 3.07
CA GLU A 148 -17.51 -4.58 2.18
C GLU A 148 -16.63 -5.83 2.04
N GLY A 149 -17.25 -7.01 2.18
CA GLY A 149 -16.61 -8.30 1.96
C GLY A 149 -15.61 -8.74 3.05
N VAL A 150 -15.64 -8.10 4.22
CA VAL A 150 -14.74 -8.35 5.34
C VAL A 150 -15.53 -9.04 6.46
N GLU A 151 -15.14 -10.25 6.87
CA GLU A 151 -15.73 -10.92 8.03
C GLU A 151 -15.39 -10.17 9.34
N GLU A 152 -16.09 -10.46 10.44
CA GLU A 152 -15.93 -9.70 11.69
C GLU A 152 -14.50 -9.74 12.25
N GLU A 153 -13.71 -10.76 11.91
CA GLU A 153 -12.33 -10.95 12.35
C GLU A 153 -11.27 -10.38 11.38
N GLU A 154 -11.69 -9.77 10.29
CA GLU A 154 -10.79 -9.26 9.27
C GLU A 154 -10.72 -7.72 9.29
N ALA A 155 -9.55 -7.19 9.02
CA ALA A 155 -9.33 -5.78 8.78
C ALA A 155 -8.75 -5.60 7.39
N ARG A 156 -9.36 -4.73 6.59
CA ARG A 156 -8.86 -4.36 5.27
C ARG A 156 -8.80 -2.86 5.13
N MET A 157 -7.88 -2.40 4.29
CA MET A 157 -7.77 -1.02 3.88
C MET A 157 -7.61 -0.89 2.37
N ARG A 158 -8.02 0.25 1.84
CA ARG A 158 -7.64 0.72 0.51
C ARG A 158 -6.81 1.99 0.61
N PHE A 159 -5.98 2.25 -0.39
CA PHE A 159 -5.24 3.51 -0.51
C PHE A 159 -4.83 3.78 -1.96
N GLU A 160 -4.50 5.04 -2.26
CA GLU A 160 -4.02 5.48 -3.57
C GLU A 160 -2.55 5.05 -3.77
N TRP A 161 -2.32 4.05 -4.62
CA TRP A 161 -1.00 3.40 -4.70
C TRP A 161 0.02 4.23 -5.45
N LYS A 162 -0.37 4.98 -6.48
CA LYS A 162 0.56 5.74 -7.32
C LYS A 162 1.20 6.89 -6.53
N GLY A 163 0.40 7.68 -5.81
CA GLY A 163 0.90 8.73 -4.95
C GLY A 163 1.72 8.20 -3.77
N THR A 164 1.31 7.06 -3.20
CA THR A 164 2.05 6.39 -2.12
C THR A 164 3.42 5.89 -2.61
N LEU A 165 3.50 5.19 -3.75
CA LEU A 165 4.78 4.75 -4.32
C LEU A 165 5.68 5.92 -4.71
N THR A 166 5.10 7.00 -5.23
CA THR A 166 5.87 8.22 -5.55
C THR A 166 6.53 8.81 -4.31
N ALA A 167 5.83 8.83 -3.17
CA ALA A 167 6.41 9.29 -1.91
C ALA A 167 7.43 8.29 -1.34
N PHE A 168 7.18 6.98 -1.46
CA PHE A 168 8.11 5.94 -1.02
C PHE A 168 9.46 5.95 -1.78
N LEU A 169 9.43 6.20 -3.09
CA LEU A 169 10.61 6.13 -3.95
C LEU A 169 11.41 7.43 -4.03
N ARG A 170 10.88 8.55 -3.54
CA ARG A 170 11.64 9.79 -3.43
C ARG A 170 12.83 9.62 -2.49
#